data_AF-A0A8T5FVC6-F1
#
_entry.id   AF-A0A8T5FVC6-F1
#
_cell.length_a   1.000
_cell.length_b   1.000
_cell.length_c   1.000
_cell.angle_alpha   90.00
_cell.angle_beta   90.00
_cell.angle_gamma   90.00
#
_symmetry.space_group_name_H-M   'P 1'
#
loop_
_entity.id
_entity.type
_entity.pdbx_description
1 polymer ?
#
loop_
_entity_poly.entity_id
_entity_poly.type
_entity_poly.pdbx_seq_one_letter_code
_entity_poly.pdbx_strand_id
1 'polypeptide(L)'
;MKIDDNLLNQICKNARLKLTESENNEFKIQLNEIMDMFNLICEVDTNKINPIYHPIDLNYELREDIANENKVEIKKNTIHIQDGFFIGPKIK
;
A
#
# COMPACT_ATOMS: atom_id res chain seq x y z
N MET A 1 12.32 -17.42 -3.17
CA MET A 1 11.84 -16.68 -4.36
C MET A 1 12.84 -15.56 -4.63
N LYS A 2 13.30 -15.36 -5.87
CA LYS A 2 14.35 -14.36 -6.17
C LYS A 2 13.73 -13.14 -6.86
N ILE A 3 14.09 -11.95 -6.40
CA ILE A 3 13.66 -10.67 -6.97
C ILE A 3 14.68 -10.24 -8.02
N ASP A 4 14.22 -10.20 -9.27
CA ASP A 4 14.96 -9.70 -10.42
C ASP A 4 14.46 -8.30 -10.85
N ASP A 5 15.10 -7.73 -11.86
CA ASP A 5 14.76 -6.39 -12.37
C ASP A 5 13.32 -6.29 -12.89
N ASN A 6 12.79 -7.34 -13.52
CA ASN A 6 11.44 -7.31 -14.05
C ASN A 6 10.43 -7.27 -12.90
N LEU A 7 10.60 -8.14 -11.91
CA LEU A 7 9.73 -8.16 -10.74
C LEU A 7 9.82 -6.85 -9.94
N LEU A 8 11.02 -6.31 -9.73
CA LEU A 8 11.19 -5.04 -9.03
C LEU A 8 10.48 -3.89 -9.76
N ASN A 9 10.59 -3.84 -11.09
CA ASN A 9 9.87 -2.85 -11.90
C ASN A 9 8.35 -2.99 -11.80
N GLN A 10 7.82 -4.21 -11.75
CA GLN A 10 6.39 -4.45 -11.55
C GLN A 10 5.92 -3.99 -10.18
N ILE A 11 6.69 -4.28 -9.12
CA ILE A 11 6.41 -3.82 -7.76
C ILE A 11 6.38 -2.29 -7.72
N CYS A 12 7.40 -1.63 -8.27
CA CYS A 12 7.48 -0.16 -8.31
C CYS A 12 6.29 0.46 -9.06
N LYS A 13 5.91 -0.13 -10.20
CA LYS A 13 4.75 0.32 -10.99
C LYS A 13 3.46 0.25 -10.18
N ASN A 14 3.26 -0.83 -9.42
CA ASN A 14 2.07 -1.03 -8.59
C ASN A 14 2.05 -0.06 -7.40
N ALA A 15 3.21 0.20 -6.81
CA ALA A 15 3.38 1.14 -5.71
C ALA A 15 3.45 2.63 -6.15
N ARG A 16 3.42 2.91 -7.46
CA ARG A 16 3.61 4.26 -8.04
C ARG A 16 4.96 4.90 -7.67
N LEU A 17 5.98 4.08 -7.52
CA LEU A 17 7.35 4.52 -7.23
C LEU A 17 8.17 4.58 -8.52
N LYS A 18 8.98 5.64 -8.65
CA LYS A 18 9.98 5.78 -9.70
C LYS A 18 11.35 5.80 -9.03
N LEU A 19 12.09 4.71 -9.19
CA LEU A 19 13.43 4.57 -8.63
C LEU A 19 14.49 4.99 -9.63
N THR A 20 15.60 5.51 -9.10
CA THR A 20 16.86 5.65 -9.82
C THR A 20 17.53 4.29 -10.01
N GLU A 21 18.52 4.22 -10.90
CA GLU A 21 19.28 2.98 -11.13
C GLU A 21 20.05 2.53 -9.88
N SER A 22 20.59 3.49 -9.11
CA SER A 22 21.28 3.20 -7.85
C SER A 22 20.34 2.57 -6.83
N GLU A 23 19.16 3.17 -6.63
CA GLU A 23 18.12 2.64 -5.73
C GLU A 23 17.62 1.27 -6.19
N ASN A 24 17.48 1.05 -7.50
CA ASN A 24 17.09 -0.26 -8.04
C ASN A 24 18.11 -1.35 -7.67
N ASN A 25 19.41 -1.07 -7.81
CA ASN A 25 20.46 -2.03 -7.48
C ASN A 25 20.52 -2.31 -5.98
N GLU A 26 20.39 -1.27 -5.15
CA GLU A 26 20.36 -1.39 -3.70
C GLU A 26 19.14 -2.19 -3.21
N PHE A 27 17.93 -1.80 -3.62
CA PHE A 27 16.70 -2.45 -3.18
C PHE A 27 16.58 -3.87 -3.68
N LYS A 28 17.13 -4.20 -4.85
CA LYS A 28 17.18 -5.60 -5.30
C LYS A 28 17.95 -6.47 -4.32
N ILE A 29 19.09 -6.01 -3.82
CA ILE A 29 19.88 -6.77 -2.84
C ILE A 29 19.10 -6.89 -1.53
N GLN A 30 18.68 -5.75 -0.97
CA GLN A 30 18.00 -5.69 0.32
C GLN A 30 16.69 -6.50 0.33
N LEU A 31 15.89 -6.43 -0.72
CA LEU A 31 14.63 -7.16 -0.80
C LEU A 31 14.85 -8.67 -0.93
N ASN A 32 15.91 -9.12 -1.62
CA ASN A 32 16.25 -10.54 -1.65
C ASN A 32 16.65 -11.05 -0.26
N GLU A 33 17.49 -10.30 0.48
CA GLU A 33 17.88 -10.64 1.85
C GLU A 33 16.67 -10.72 2.79
N ILE A 34 15.74 -9.75 2.69
CA ILE A 34 14.49 -9.76 3.44
C ILE A 34 13.66 -11.00 3.10
N MET A 35 13.51 -11.33 1.82
CA MET A 35 12.76 -12.52 1.39
C MET A 35 13.38 -13.82 1.91
N ASP A 36 14.71 -13.89 1.99
CA ASP A 36 15.40 -15.04 2.58
C ASP A 36 15.10 -15.18 4.07
N MET A 37 15.04 -14.07 4.81
CA MET A 37 14.60 -14.07 6.22
C MET A 37 13.14 -14.54 6.36
N PHE A 38 12.24 -14.08 5.50
CA PHE A 38 10.81 -14.47 5.57
C PHE A 38 10.58 -15.95 5.24
N ASN A 39 11.46 -16.60 4.46
CA ASN A 39 11.33 -18.03 4.15
C ASN A 39 11.38 -18.92 5.41
N LEU A 40 11.98 -18.46 6.50
CA LEU A 40 12.00 -19.17 7.79
C LEU A 40 10.60 -19.42 8.34
N ILE A 41 9.66 -18.50 8.09
CA ILE A 41 8.28 -18.62 8.58
C ILE A 41 7.51 -19.73 7.83
N CYS A 42 7.92 -20.06 6.60
CA CYS A 42 7.32 -21.11 5.80
C CYS A 42 7.57 -22.53 6.35
N GLU A 43 8.51 -22.70 7.28
CA GLU A 43 8.80 -23.99 7.93
C GLU A 43 7.73 -24.39 8.95
N VAL A 44 6.88 -23.45 9.39
CA VAL A 44 5.85 -23.68 10.38
C VAL A 44 4.56 -24.21 9.70
N ASP A 45 4.09 -25.40 10.12
CA ASP A 45 2.82 -25.96 9.61
C ASP A 45 1.62 -25.14 10.10
N THR A 46 0.89 -24.57 9.14
CA THR A 46 -0.30 -23.76 9.39
C THR A 46 -1.59 -24.35 8.78
N ASN A 47 -1.56 -25.59 8.28
CA ASN A 47 -2.68 -26.21 7.54
C ASN A 47 -3.99 -26.36 8.34
N LYS A 48 -3.92 -26.32 9.69
CA LYS A 48 -5.06 -26.54 10.58
C LYS A 48 -5.43 -25.33 11.43
N ILE A 49 -4.83 -24.17 11.16
CA ILE A 49 -5.11 -22.93 11.89
C ILE A 49 -5.70 -21.88 10.96
N ASN A 50 -6.63 -21.09 11.48
CA ASN A 50 -7.20 -19.98 10.74
C ASN A 50 -6.29 -18.73 10.90
N PRO A 51 -6.18 -17.89 9.88
CA PRO A 51 -5.46 -16.61 9.99
C PRO A 51 -6.16 -15.68 10.99
N ILE A 52 -5.36 -14.90 11.72
CA ILE A 52 -5.84 -13.86 12.63
C ILE A 52 -5.81 -12.52 11.90
N TYR A 53 -6.97 -11.87 11.74
CA TYR A 53 -7.10 -10.57 11.09
C TYR A 53 -7.11 -9.38 12.06
N HIS A 54 -7.72 -9.59 13.23
CA HIS A 54 -7.79 -8.60 14.31
C HIS A 54 -7.33 -9.27 15.60
N PRO A 55 -6.52 -8.59 16.43
CA PRO A 55 -6.03 -9.15 17.70
C PRO A 55 -7.11 -9.20 18.79
N ILE A 56 -8.28 -8.58 18.54
CA ILE A 56 -9.42 -8.51 19.45
C ILE A 56 -10.68 -8.97 18.72
N ASP A 57 -11.64 -9.49 19.49
CA ASP A 57 -12.98 -9.76 18.99
C ASP A 57 -13.69 -8.44 18.71
N LEU A 58 -14.03 -8.20 17.44
CA LEU A 58 -14.78 -7.03 17.03
C LEU A 58 -16.27 -7.34 17.00
N ASN A 59 -17.05 -6.56 17.74
CA ASN A 59 -18.48 -6.46 17.51
C ASN A 59 -18.72 -5.35 16.48
N TYR A 60 -19.37 -5.68 15.37
CA TYR A 60 -19.67 -4.69 14.33
C TYR A 60 -20.79 -3.77 14.80
N GLU A 61 -20.45 -2.51 15.11
CA GLU A 61 -21.44 -1.45 15.25
C GLU A 61 -21.65 -0.80 13.88
N LEU A 62 -22.90 -0.85 13.40
CA LEU A 62 -23.25 -0.19 12.15
C LEU A 62 -23.40 1.31 12.39
N ARG A 63 -22.84 2.11 11.49
CA ARG A 63 -23.13 3.55 11.42
C ARG A 63 -24.59 3.74 11.01
N GLU A 64 -25.33 4.56 11.74
CA GLU A 64 -26.69 4.96 11.35
C GLU A 64 -26.71 5.68 9.99
N ASP A 65 -27.76 5.46 9.20
CA ASP A 65 -27.92 6.09 7.89
C ASP A 65 -28.47 7.53 7.99
N ILE A 66 -27.70 8.39 8.67
CA ILE A 66 -28.02 9.79 8.87
C ILE A 66 -26.95 10.63 8.18
N ALA A 67 -27.39 11.57 7.34
CA ALA A 67 -26.50 12.51 6.67
C ALA A 67 -25.86 13.47 7.70
N ASN A 68 -24.55 13.67 7.62
CA ASN A 68 -23.84 14.66 8.42
C ASN A 68 -23.26 15.73 7.49
N GLU A 69 -23.52 17.00 7.79
CA GLU A 69 -22.91 18.12 7.10
C GLU A 69 -21.44 18.25 7.53
N ASN A 70 -20.56 17.52 6.85
CA ASN A 70 -19.12 17.63 7.06
C ASN A 70 -18.64 19.02 6.59
N LYS A 71 -18.53 19.97 7.53
CA LYS A 71 -17.90 21.30 7.32
C LYS A 71 -16.37 21.20 7.28
N VAL A 72 -15.84 20.26 6.50
CA VAL A 72 -14.38 20.10 6.34
C VAL A 72 -13.92 21.08 5.28
N GLU A 73 -12.97 21.94 5.63
CA GLU A 73 -12.36 22.87 4.69
C GLU A 73 -11.37 22.14 3.78
N ILE A 74 -11.90 21.54 2.71
CA ILE A 74 -11.17 20.67 1.78
C ILE A 74 -10.10 21.40 0.95
N LYS A 75 -10.13 22.74 0.89
CA LYS A 75 -9.26 23.55 0.03
C LYS A 75 -7.92 23.92 0.67
N LYS A 76 -7.76 23.74 1.99
CA LYS A 76 -6.53 24.13 2.71
C LYS A 76 -5.30 23.32 2.32
N ASN A 77 -5.50 22.10 1.81
CA ASN A 77 -4.40 21.15 1.63
C ASN A 77 -3.80 21.17 0.21
N THR A 78 -4.27 22.05 -0.70
CA THR A 78 -3.74 22.13 -2.06
C THR A 78 -4.03 23.46 -2.74
N ILE A 79 -3.10 23.89 -3.60
CA ILE A 79 -3.27 25.06 -4.47
C ILE A 79 -3.90 24.71 -5.83
N HIS A 80 -4.01 23.42 -6.15
CA HIS A 80 -4.49 22.95 -7.45
C HIS A 80 -6.02 22.86 -7.48
N ILE A 81 -6.68 24.02 -7.46
CA ILE A 81 -8.13 24.14 -7.48
C ILE A 81 -8.54 25.14 -8.54
N GLN A 82 -9.48 24.77 -9.40
CA GLN A 82 -10.18 25.74 -10.25
C GLN A 82 -11.66 25.33 -10.40
N ASP A 83 -12.53 26.33 -10.45
CA ASP A 83 -13.99 26.19 -10.55
C ASP A 83 -14.61 25.26 -9.48
N GLY A 84 -13.96 25.14 -8.31
CA GLY A 84 -14.40 24.28 -7.22
C GLY A 84 -13.92 22.83 -7.29
N PHE A 85 -13.15 22.45 -8.32
CA PHE A 85 -12.61 21.11 -8.52
C PHE A 85 -11.12 21.03 -8.18
N PHE A 86 -10.66 19.87 -7.71
CA PHE A 86 -9.24 19.55 -7.66
C PHE A 86 -8.73 19.25 -9.07
N ILE A 87 -7.63 19.88 -9.46
CA ILE A 87 -7.03 19.69 -10.78
C ILE A 87 -5.78 18.87 -10.64
N GLY A 88 -5.69 17.82 -11.45
CA GLY A 88 -4.51 16.98 -11.59
C GLY A 88 -4.07 16.87 -13.06
N PRO A 89 -2.94 16.20 -13.31
CA PRO A 89 -2.51 15.88 -14.65
C PRO A 89 -3.61 15.17 -15.42
N LYS A 90 -3.81 15.55 -16.69
CA LYS A 90 -4.81 14.90 -17.57
C LYS A 90 -4.43 13.43 -17.75
N ILE A 91 -5.39 12.54 -17.49
CA ILE A 91 -5.27 11.13 -17.84
C ILE A 91 -5.28 11.03 -19.37
N LYS A 92 -4.25 10.40 -19.94
CA LYS A 92 -4.21 10.03 -21.36
C LYS A 92 -4.67 8.60 -21.54
#